data_AF-A0A7S3SIY0-F1
#
_entry.id   AF-A0A7S3SIY0-F1
#
_cell.length_a   1.000
_cell.length_b   1.000
_cell.length_c   1.000
_cell.angle_alpha   90.00
_cell.angle_beta   90.00
_cell.angle_gamma   90.00
#
_symmetry.space_group_name_H-M   'P 1'
#
loop_
_entity.id
_entity.type
_entity.pdbx_description
1 polymer ?
#
loop_
_entity_poly.entity_id
_entity_poly.type
_entity_poly.pdbx_seq_one_letter_code
_entity_poly.pdbx_strand_id
1 'polypeptide(L)'
;EDLHFNSRLRGDIKADARLLARAICATPGPVGSEVDFYLAEAVDMEVLSFWAESIATQYLDAPYHNWNHAIDVFQFCYLALYRGEGAGFFNARDVLALLVGALAHDVGHPGV
;
A
#
# COMPACT_ATOMS: atom_id res chain seq x y z
N GLU A 1 -19.23 -1.60 4.25
CA GLU A 1 -19.07 -0.14 4.08
C GLU A 1 -17.67 0.09 3.50
N ASP A 2 -17.58 0.88 2.43
CA ASP A 2 -16.47 1.01 1.49
C ASP A 2 -15.05 0.95 2.11
N LEU A 3 -14.35 -0.19 1.93
CA LEU A 3 -12.91 -0.35 2.14
C LEU A 3 -12.06 0.26 0.98
N HIS A 4 -12.66 1.12 0.16
CA HIS A 4 -12.00 1.62 -1.04
C HIS A 4 -10.95 2.67 -0.65
N PHE A 5 -9.69 2.25 -0.58
CA PHE A 5 -8.54 3.14 -0.66
C PHE A 5 -8.79 4.15 -1.81
N ASN A 6 -8.72 5.45 -1.49
CA ASN A 6 -8.99 6.53 -2.43
C ASN A 6 -7.88 7.58 -2.34
N SER A 7 -6.94 7.49 -3.26
CA SER A 7 -5.80 8.40 -3.37
C SER A 7 -6.18 9.88 -3.61
N ARG A 8 -7.45 10.22 -3.85
CA ARG A 8 -7.90 11.62 -3.98
C ARG A 8 -7.97 12.38 -2.66
N LEU A 9 -7.88 11.67 -1.53
CA LEU A 9 -7.85 12.26 -0.19
C LEU A 9 -6.41 12.48 0.33
N ARG A 10 -5.40 12.29 -0.53
CA ARG A 10 -3.98 12.39 -0.16
C ARG A 10 -3.53 13.82 0.15
N GLY A 11 -2.46 13.94 0.94
CA GLY A 11 -1.79 15.23 1.21
C GLY A 11 -1.49 15.48 2.69
N ASP A 12 -2.04 14.66 3.59
CA ASP A 12 -1.62 14.59 4.99
C ASP A 12 -0.93 13.25 5.20
N ILE A 13 0.40 13.26 5.35
CA ILE A 13 1.23 12.05 5.43
C ILE A 13 0.73 11.08 6.50
N LYS A 14 0.24 11.59 7.63
CA LYS A 14 -0.19 10.75 8.75
C LYS A 14 -1.54 10.09 8.47
N ALA A 15 -2.47 10.82 7.86
CA ALA A 15 -3.73 10.27 7.40
C ALA A 15 -3.50 9.25 6.28
N ASP A 16 -2.62 9.59 5.33
CA ASP A 16 -2.26 8.74 4.19
C ASP A 16 -1.65 7.41 4.67
N ALA A 17 -0.66 7.47 5.56
CA ALA A 17 0.00 6.30 6.11
C ALA A 17 -0.96 5.36 6.83
N ARG A 18 -1.89 5.89 7.63
CA ARG A 18 -2.92 5.09 8.30
C ARG A 18 -3.88 4.43 7.31
N LEU A 19 -4.24 5.15 6.25
CA LEU A 19 -5.12 4.63 5.21
C LEU A 19 -4.42 3.53 4.40
N LEU A 20 -3.15 3.71 4.05
CA LEU A 20 -2.31 2.71 3.37
C LEU A 20 -2.13 1.46 4.23
N ALA A 21 -1.81 1.62 5.52
CA ALA A 21 -1.67 0.49 6.44
C ALA A 21 -2.98 -0.30 6.57
N ARG A 22 -4.12 0.38 6.69
CA ARG A 22 -5.44 -0.26 6.66
C ARG A 22 -5.68 -1.00 5.35
N ALA A 23 -5.34 -0.42 4.21
CA ALA A 23 -5.52 -1.06 2.91
C ALA A 23 -4.69 -2.35 2.79
N ILE A 24 -3.43 -2.34 3.25
CA ILE A 24 -2.56 -3.53 3.26
C ILE A 24 -3.14 -4.61 4.18
N CYS A 25 -3.50 -4.26 5.43
CA CYS A 25 -4.05 -5.22 6.39
C CYS A 25 -5.44 -5.76 5.98
N ALA A 26 -6.23 -4.97 5.26
CA ALA A 26 -7.58 -5.35 4.80
C ALA A 26 -7.59 -6.02 3.42
N THR A 27 -6.45 -6.17 2.74
CA THR A 27 -6.39 -6.87 1.45
C THR A 27 -6.63 -8.36 1.71
N PRO A 28 -7.76 -8.94 1.23
CA PRO A 28 -8.04 -10.35 1.45
C PRO A 28 -7.02 -11.23 0.75
N GLY A 29 -6.74 -12.40 1.31
CA GLY A 29 -6.10 -13.48 0.57
C GLY A 29 -7.02 -14.02 -0.56
N PRO A 30 -6.53 -14.96 -1.38
CA PRO A 30 -7.34 -15.65 -2.38
C PRO A 30 -8.65 -16.19 -1.78
N VAL A 31 -9.79 -15.79 -2.36
CA VAL A 31 -11.13 -16.26 -1.97
C VAL A 31 -11.17 -17.79 -2.01
N GLY A 32 -11.44 -18.42 -0.86
CA GLY A 32 -11.62 -19.87 -0.74
C GLY A 32 -10.37 -20.67 -0.35
N SER A 33 -9.28 -20.01 0.07
CA SER A 33 -8.21 -20.69 0.79
C SER A 33 -8.53 -20.71 2.29
N GLU A 34 -8.22 -21.80 3.01
CA GLU A 34 -8.32 -21.87 4.50
C GLU A 34 -7.37 -20.86 5.23
N VAL A 35 -6.89 -19.86 4.51
CA VAL A 35 -5.69 -19.07 4.74
C VAL A 35 -6.05 -17.59 4.49
N ASP A 36 -7.28 -17.19 4.81
CA ASP A 36 -7.87 -15.87 4.49
C ASP A 36 -7.29 -14.68 5.28
N PHE A 37 -6.40 -14.89 6.26
CA PHE A 37 -6.09 -13.85 7.29
C PHE A 37 -4.61 -13.53 7.55
N TYR A 38 -3.67 -13.95 6.70
CA TYR A 38 -2.25 -13.81 7.06
C TYR A 38 -1.70 -12.38 7.06
N LEU A 39 -2.22 -11.44 6.28
CA LEU A 39 -1.65 -10.08 6.28
C LEU A 39 -1.97 -9.29 7.54
N ALA A 40 -3.20 -9.41 8.05
CA ALA A 40 -3.63 -8.76 9.29
C ALA A 40 -2.94 -9.34 10.54
N GLU A 41 -2.56 -10.63 10.50
CA GLU A 41 -1.84 -11.27 11.63
C GLU A 41 -0.31 -11.19 11.51
N ALA A 42 0.25 -10.96 10.31
CA ALA A 42 1.70 -10.93 10.10
C ALA A 42 2.34 -9.57 10.42
N VAL A 43 1.59 -8.46 10.29
CA VAL A 43 2.13 -7.11 10.47
C VAL A 43 1.15 -6.25 11.25
N ASP A 44 1.63 -5.71 12.36
CA ASP A 44 0.88 -4.76 13.18
C ASP A 44 0.57 -3.47 12.39
N MET A 45 -0.69 -3.05 12.42
CA MET A 45 -1.17 -1.89 11.65
C MET A 45 -0.49 -0.58 12.08
N GLU A 46 -0.19 -0.41 13.37
CA GLU A 46 0.52 0.77 13.86
C GLU A 46 1.97 0.75 13.37
N VAL A 47 2.64 -0.40 13.44
CA VAL A 47 4.00 -0.55 12.91
C VAL A 47 4.03 -0.23 11.42
N LEU A 48 3.06 -0.72 10.65
CA LEU A 48 2.98 -0.44 9.22
C LEU A 48 2.65 1.01 8.90
N SER A 49 1.80 1.65 9.71
CA SER A 49 1.52 3.09 9.62
C SER A 49 2.78 3.91 9.89
N PHE A 50 3.52 3.62 10.98
CA PHE A 50 4.77 4.30 11.29
C PHE A 50 5.84 4.08 10.22
N TRP A 51 5.93 2.87 9.68
CA TRP A 51 6.80 2.58 8.55
C TRP A 51 6.41 3.41 7.32
N ALA A 52 5.13 3.48 6.96
CA ALA A 52 4.67 4.29 5.83
C ALA A 52 4.94 5.78 6.02
N GLU A 53 4.77 6.32 7.24
CA GLU A 53 5.17 7.70 7.57
C GLU A 53 6.68 7.90 7.34
N SER A 54 7.52 6.95 7.78
CA SER A 54 8.97 7.01 7.57
C SER A 54 9.38 6.87 6.10
N ILE A 55 8.63 6.15 5.28
CA ILE A 55 8.86 6.08 3.84
C ILE A 55 8.51 7.40 3.16
N ALA A 56 7.37 8.00 3.53
CA ALA A 56 6.89 9.25 2.97
C ALA A 56 7.91 10.40 3.15
N THR A 57 8.59 10.48 4.29
CA THR A 57 9.59 11.52 4.55
C THR A 57 10.87 11.41 3.72
N GLN A 58 11.08 10.28 3.04
CA GLN A 58 12.26 10.04 2.19
C GLN A 58 11.97 10.28 0.71
N TYR A 59 10.73 10.59 0.33
CA TYR A 59 10.42 11.12 -1.00
C TYR A 59 10.85 12.58 -1.08
N LEU A 60 11.64 12.91 -2.09
CA LEU A 60 12.15 14.26 -2.30
C LEU A 60 11.07 15.14 -2.96
N ASP A 61 11.27 16.46 -2.86
CA ASP A 61 10.43 17.44 -3.53
C ASP A 61 10.74 17.46 -5.04
N ALA A 62 10.19 16.47 -5.75
CA ALA A 62 10.30 16.31 -7.19
C ALA A 62 8.96 16.64 -7.87
N PRO A 63 8.94 17.20 -9.09
CA PRO A 63 7.70 17.51 -9.81
C PRO A 63 6.80 16.28 -10.05
N TYR A 64 7.39 15.08 -10.17
CA TYR A 64 6.67 13.83 -10.42
C TYR A 64 6.97 12.73 -9.41
N HIS A 65 8.23 12.29 -9.27
CA HIS A 65 8.65 11.21 -8.36
C HIS A 65 8.64 11.63 -6.87
N ASN A 66 7.45 11.98 -6.38
CA ASN A 66 7.19 12.41 -5.00
C ASN A 66 6.20 11.46 -4.31
N TRP A 67 5.84 11.75 -3.06
CA TRP A 67 4.94 10.90 -2.27
C TRP A 67 3.58 10.64 -2.94
N ASN A 68 3.06 11.61 -3.71
CA ASN A 68 1.79 11.42 -4.41
C ASN A 68 1.92 10.39 -5.53
N HIS A 69 3.07 10.32 -6.21
CA HIS A 69 3.34 9.30 -7.22
C HIS A 69 3.35 7.90 -6.60
N ALA A 70 4.02 7.74 -5.45
CA ALA A 70 4.03 6.49 -4.71
C ALA A 70 2.61 6.00 -4.35
N ILE A 71 1.76 6.92 -3.88
CA ILE A 71 0.35 6.66 -3.57
C ILE A 71 -0.44 6.25 -4.83
N ASP A 72 -0.21 6.90 -5.97
CA ASP A 72 -0.92 6.58 -7.22
C ASP A 72 -0.52 5.19 -7.75
N VAL A 73 0.77 4.81 -7.65
CA VAL A 73 1.24 3.45 -7.97
C VAL A 73 0.65 2.42 -7.01
N PHE A 74 0.65 2.70 -5.70
CA PHE A 74 0.01 1.84 -4.70
C PHE A 74 -1.49 1.64 -5.00
N GLN A 75 -2.22 2.72 -5.31
CA GLN A 75 -3.65 2.67 -5.64
C GLN A 75 -3.90 1.73 -6.82
N PHE A 76 -3.09 1.83 -7.88
CA PHE A 76 -3.22 0.97 -9.06
C PHE A 76 -3.00 -0.51 -8.68
N CYS A 77 -1.92 -0.80 -7.97
CA CYS A 77 -1.60 -2.15 -7.48
C CYS A 77 -2.72 -2.72 -6.61
N TYR A 78 -3.22 -1.94 -5.64
CA TYR A 78 -4.32 -2.33 -4.77
C TYR A 78 -5.60 -2.63 -5.56
N LEU A 79 -5.96 -1.79 -6.53
CA LEU A 79 -7.12 -2.02 -7.38
C LEU A 79 -6.95 -3.23 -8.31
N ALA A 80 -5.76 -3.48 -8.83
CA ALA A 80 -5.47 -4.66 -9.64
C ALA A 80 -5.61 -5.95 -8.82
N LEU A 81 -5.16 -5.95 -7.57
CA LEU A 81 -5.33 -7.07 -6.66
C LEU A 81 -6.80 -7.29 -6.27
N TYR A 82 -7.52 -6.21 -5.93
CA TYR A 82 -8.89 -6.29 -5.41
C TYR A 82 -9.95 -6.37 -6.51
N ARG A 83 -10.03 -5.37 -7.41
CA ARG A 83 -11.04 -5.32 -8.48
C ARG A 83 -10.65 -6.11 -9.72
N GLY A 84 -9.36 -6.27 -9.96
CA GLY A 84 -8.85 -7.11 -11.04
C GLY A 84 -8.74 -8.59 -10.66
N GLU A 85 -9.18 -8.97 -9.44
CA GLU A 85 -9.08 -10.33 -8.90
C GLU A 85 -7.65 -10.89 -8.91
N GLY A 86 -6.64 -10.02 -8.98
CA GLY A 86 -5.24 -10.39 -9.05
C GLY A 86 -4.72 -11.11 -7.79
N ALA A 87 -5.33 -10.83 -6.63
CA ALA A 87 -4.93 -11.44 -5.36
C ALA A 87 -5.00 -12.99 -5.39
N GLY A 88 -5.89 -13.57 -6.21
CA GLY A 88 -6.02 -15.02 -6.34
C GLY A 88 -4.81 -15.74 -6.95
N PHE A 89 -3.89 -15.00 -7.59
CA PHE A 89 -2.69 -15.56 -8.22
C PHE A 89 -1.44 -15.51 -7.34
N PHE A 90 -1.54 -14.92 -6.15
CA PHE A 90 -0.41 -14.63 -5.27
C PHE A 90 -0.65 -15.18 -3.88
N ASN A 91 0.43 -15.54 -3.18
CA ASN A 91 0.33 -15.81 -1.74
C ASN A 91 0.36 -14.49 -0.94
N ALA A 92 -0.01 -14.54 0.34
CA ALA A 92 -0.08 -13.36 1.19
C ALA A 92 1.24 -12.55 1.27
N ARG A 93 2.40 -13.23 1.23
CA ARG A 93 3.71 -12.55 1.26
C ARG A 93 4.00 -11.83 -0.04
N ASP A 94 3.62 -12.41 -1.18
CA ASP A 94 3.78 -11.78 -2.48
C ASP A 94 2.92 -10.51 -2.57
N VAL A 95 1.67 -10.57 -2.06
CA VAL A 95 0.77 -9.41 -1.97
C VAL A 95 1.37 -8.32 -1.06
N LEU A 96 1.89 -8.70 0.11
CA LEU A 96 2.58 -7.75 0.99
C LEU A 96 3.74 -7.07 0.27
N ALA A 97 4.64 -7.88 -0.30
CA ALA A 97 5.85 -7.43 -0.99
C ALA A 97 5.51 -6.48 -2.14
N LEU A 98 4.47 -6.78 -2.92
CA LEU A 98 3.99 -5.95 -4.00
C LEU A 98 3.49 -4.59 -3.49
N LEU A 99 2.66 -4.57 -2.45
CA LEU A 99 2.08 -3.33 -1.91
C LEU A 99 3.12 -2.45 -1.19
N VAL A 100 3.99 -3.04 -0.36
CA VAL A 100 5.07 -2.27 0.30
C VAL A 100 6.13 -1.83 -0.71
N GLY A 101 6.42 -2.65 -1.72
CA GLY A 101 7.32 -2.33 -2.82
C GLY A 101 6.79 -1.17 -3.66
N ALA A 102 5.51 -1.18 -4.02
CA ALA A 102 4.85 -0.08 -4.73
C ALA A 102 4.99 1.25 -3.98
N LEU A 103 4.89 1.24 -2.64
CA LEU A 103 5.02 2.44 -1.84
C LEU A 103 6.47 2.94 -1.73
N ALA A 104 7.45 2.03 -1.71
CA ALA A 104 8.86 2.36 -1.47
C ALA A 104 9.71 2.48 -2.75
N HIS A 105 9.16 2.19 -3.93
CA HIS A 105 9.97 1.98 -5.15
C HIS A 105 10.83 3.17 -5.57
N ASP A 106 10.39 4.40 -5.27
CA ASP A 106 11.04 5.66 -5.68
C ASP A 106 11.58 6.47 -4.48
N VAL A 107 11.78 5.83 -3.33
CA VAL A 107 12.40 6.47 -2.18
C VAL A 107 13.77 7.05 -2.55
N GLY A 108 13.99 8.33 -2.23
CA GLY A 108 15.23 9.04 -2.52
C GLY A 108 15.46 9.41 -3.99
N HIS A 109 14.47 9.22 -4.87
CA HIS A 109 14.60 9.53 -6.29
C HIS A 109 14.84 11.05 -6.52
N PRO A 110 15.94 11.47 -7.19
CA PRO A 110 16.31 12.89 -7.33
C PRO A 110 15.53 13.63 -8.42
N GLY A 111 14.78 12.90 -9.25
CA GLY A 111 13.92 13.47 -10.30
C GLY A 111 14.59 13.64 -11.65
N VAL A 112 15.76 13.01 -11.86
CA VAL A 112 16.58 13.06 -13.08
C VAL A 112 17.08 11.67 -13.49
#